data_AF-A0A4R8QY50-F1
#
_entry.id   AF-A0A4R8QY50-F1
#
_cell.length_a   1.000
_cell.length_b   1.000
_cell.length_c   1.000
_cell.angle_alpha   90.00
_cell.angle_beta   90.00
_cell.angle_gamma   90.00
#
_symmetry.space_group_name_H-M   'P 1'
#
loop_
_entity.id
_entity.type
_entity.pdbx_description
1 polymer ?
#
loop_
_entity_poly.entity_id
_entity_poly.type
_entity_poly.pdbx_seq_one_letter_code
_entity_poly.pdbx_strand_id
1 'polypeptide(L)'
;MIAGVLASLAELELELQRERRAASRAARKARDMPIGRPKALDADKAALAGRMRDSGEPVPTIAASVGVSRATLYRYLAERD
;
A
#
# COMPACT_ATOMS: atom_id res chain seq x y z
N MET A 1 21.23 38.21 13.00
CA MET A 1 21.29 38.09 11.52
C MET A 1 21.58 36.68 11.05
N ILE A 2 22.63 36.00 11.56
CA ILE A 2 23.00 34.64 11.09
C ILE A 2 21.87 33.61 11.28
N ALA A 3 21.20 33.58 12.44
CA ALA A 3 20.11 32.64 12.69
C ALA A 3 18.93 32.76 11.70
N GLY A 4 18.61 33.99 11.25
CA GLY A 4 17.52 34.22 10.29
C GLY A 4 17.85 33.70 8.89
N VAL A 5 19.10 33.85 8.46
CA VAL A 5 19.58 33.31 7.17
C VAL A 5 19.60 31.78 7.20
N LEU A 6 20.01 31.18 8.32
CA LEU A 6 19.98 29.73 8.48
C LEU A 6 18.55 29.19 8.53
N ALA A 7 17.62 29.93 9.16
CA ALA A 7 16.20 29.57 9.16
C ALA A 7 15.59 29.60 7.75
N SER A 8 15.86 30.65 6.96
CA SER A 8 15.35 30.73 5.58
C SER A 8 15.95 29.65 4.67
N LEU A 9 17.22 29.31 4.86
CA LEU A 9 17.85 28.19 4.15
C LEU A 9 17.21 26.84 4.53
N ALA A 10 16.94 26.62 5.82
CA ALA A 10 16.28 25.40 6.28
C ALA A 10 14.86 25.25 5.71
N GLU A 11 14.11 26.36 5.61
CA GLU A 11 12.80 26.39 4.97
C GLU A 11 12.89 26.04 3.47
N LEU A 12 13.84 26.64 2.75
CA LEU A 12 14.09 26.33 1.34
C LEU A 12 14.43 24.85 1.12
N GLU A 13 15.32 24.29 1.95
CA GLU A 13 15.68 22.87 1.86
C GLU A 13 14.48 21.95 2.11
N LEU A 14 13.62 22.30 3.08
CA LEU A 14 12.41 21.54 3.37
C LEU A 14 11.42 21.58 2.20
N GLU A 15 11.23 22.74 1.58
CA GLU A 15 10.39 22.93 0.39
C GLU A 15 10.89 22.05 -0.78
N LEU A 16 12.19 22.16 -1.10
CA LEU A 16 12.81 21.36 -2.17
C LEU A 16 12.72 19.86 -1.90
N GLN A 17 12.86 19.42 -0.65
CA GLN A 17 12.66 18.01 -0.29
C GLN A 17 11.22 17.56 -0.49
N ARG A 18 10.23 18.41 -0.17
CA ARG A 18 8.81 18.10 -0.40
C ARG A 18 8.51 17.97 -1.89
N GLU A 19 9.00 18.90 -2.71
CA GLU A 19 8.85 18.86 -4.17
C GLU A 19 9.46 17.59 -4.77
N ARG A 20 10.69 17.25 -4.37
CA ARG A 20 11.36 16.01 -4.84
C ARG A 20 10.58 14.75 -4.45
N ARG A 21 10.05 14.68 -3.23
CA ARG A 21 9.21 13.56 -2.79
C ARG A 21 7.92 13.48 -3.60
N ALA A 22 7.30 14.61 -3.92
CA ALA A 22 6.10 14.67 -4.75
C ALA A 22 6.39 14.21 -6.19
N ALA A 23 7.46 14.70 -6.81
CA ALA A 23 7.90 14.29 -8.14
C ALA A 23 8.19 12.78 -8.21
N SER A 24 8.85 12.22 -7.19
CA SER A 24 9.13 10.78 -7.11
C SER A 24 7.85 9.95 -7.01
N ARG A 25 6.88 10.37 -6.18
CA ARG A 25 5.57 9.70 -6.09
C ARG A 25 4.81 9.77 -7.42
N ALA A 26 4.82 10.92 -8.09
CA ALA A 26 4.19 11.10 -9.39
C ALA A 26 4.80 10.19 -10.46
N ALA A 27 6.14 10.10 -10.50
CA ALA A 27 6.85 9.22 -11.43
C ALA A 27 6.54 7.73 -11.19
N ARG A 28 6.43 7.29 -9.92
CA ARG A 28 6.01 5.92 -9.61
C ARG A 28 4.57 5.65 -10.05
N LYS A 29 3.66 6.60 -9.79
CA LYS A 29 2.26 6.50 -10.22
C LYS A 29 2.14 6.40 -11.74
N ALA A 30 2.91 7.19 -12.49
CA ALA A 30 2.91 7.16 -13.96
C ALA A 30 3.45 5.84 -14.55
N ARG A 31 4.14 5.03 -13.74
CA ARG A 31 4.67 3.72 -14.12
C ARG A 31 3.87 2.57 -13.50
N ASP A 32 2.71 2.85 -12.91
CA ASP A 32 1.88 1.90 -12.16
C ASP A 32 2.66 1.10 -11.10
N MET A 33 3.71 1.73 -10.54
CA MET A 33 4.49 1.12 -9.48
C MET A 33 3.75 1.23 -8.14
N PRO A 34 3.81 0.18 -7.29
CA PRO A 34 3.18 0.22 -5.98
C PRO A 34 3.78 1.33 -5.12
N ILE A 35 2.90 2.06 -4.42
CA ILE A 35 3.25 3.11 -3.47
C ILE A 35 2.77 2.68 -2.09
N GLY A 36 3.65 2.77 -1.09
CA GLY A 36 3.33 2.43 0.30
C GLY A 36 3.54 0.95 0.64
N ARG A 37 2.78 0.46 1.61
CA ARG A 37 2.90 -0.91 2.12
C ARG A 37 2.39 -1.90 1.05
N PRO A 38 3.16 -2.95 0.72
CA PRO A 38 2.69 -4.01 -0.18
C PRO A 38 1.38 -4.65 0.32
N LYS A 39 0.52 -5.08 -0.61
CA LYS A 39 -0.66 -5.88 -0.26
C LYS A 39 -0.20 -7.16 0.45
N ALA A 40 -0.90 -7.54 1.51
CA ALA A 40 -0.59 -8.75 2.29
C ALA A 40 -0.94 -10.05 1.55
N LEU A 41 -1.83 -9.95 0.57
CA LEU A 41 -2.23 -11.04 -0.31
C LEU A 41 -1.54 -10.82 -1.66
N ASP A 42 -0.67 -11.75 -2.04
CA ASP A 42 -0.14 -11.82 -3.40
C ASP A 42 -1.22 -12.34 -4.37
N ALA A 43 -0.95 -12.28 -5.67
CA ALA A 43 -1.92 -12.65 -6.70
C ALA A 43 -2.34 -14.14 -6.60
N ASP A 44 -1.39 -15.02 -6.25
CA ASP A 44 -1.62 -16.46 -6.18
C ASP A 44 -2.49 -16.83 -4.98
N LYS A 45 -2.20 -16.24 -3.81
CA LYS A 45 -3.01 -16.38 -2.60
C LYS A 45 -4.39 -15.75 -2.77
N ALA A 46 -4.47 -14.64 -3.49
CA ALA A 46 -5.75 -14.01 -3.84
C ALA A 46 -6.61 -14.94 -4.70
N ALA A 47 -6.01 -15.54 -5.73
CA ALA A 47 -6.69 -16.52 -6.57
C ALA A 47 -7.10 -17.77 -5.78
N LEU A 48 -6.22 -18.28 -4.90
CA LEU A 48 -6.53 -19.42 -4.02
C LEU A 48 -7.69 -19.10 -3.07
N ALA A 49 -7.64 -17.97 -2.38
CA ALA A 49 -8.70 -17.54 -1.47
C ALA A 49 -10.04 -17.36 -2.20
N GLY A 50 -10.01 -16.85 -3.44
CA GLY A 50 -11.18 -16.75 -4.30
C GLY A 50 -11.79 -18.12 -4.61
N ARG A 51 -10.97 -19.09 -5.05
CA ARG A 51 -11.43 -20.47 -5.33
C ARG A 51 -12.02 -21.14 -4.10
N MET A 52 -11.38 -21.00 -2.94
CA MET A 52 -11.88 -21.55 -1.67
C MET A 52 -13.20 -20.88 -1.25
N ARG A 53 -13.38 -19.60 -1.56
CA ARG A 53 -14.66 -18.92 -1.32
C ARG A 53 -15.75 -19.45 -2.25
N ASP A 54 -15.42 -19.63 -3.53
CA ASP A 54 -16.35 -20.11 -4.54
C ASP A 54 -16.75 -21.59 -4.30
N SER A 55 -15.88 -22.40 -3.68
CA SER A 55 -16.20 -23.75 -3.20
C SER A 55 -17.03 -23.78 -1.91
N GLY A 56 -17.34 -22.62 -1.32
CA GLY A 56 -18.19 -22.49 -0.14
C GLY A 56 -17.46 -22.64 1.20
N GLU A 57 -16.13 -22.59 1.23
CA GLU A 57 -15.39 -22.75 2.49
C GLU A 57 -15.62 -21.58 3.47
N PRO A 58 -15.60 -21.84 4.79
CA PRO A 58 -15.72 -20.80 5.80
C PRO A 58 -14.54 -19.83 5.78
N VAL A 59 -14.83 -18.52 5.89
CA VAL A 59 -13.83 -17.44 5.92
C VAL A 59 -12.70 -17.66 6.96
N PRO A 60 -12.94 -18.16 8.19
CA PRO A 60 -11.85 -18.44 9.13
C PRO A 60 -10.85 -19.48 8.61
N THR A 61 -11.34 -20.52 7.94
CA THR A 61 -10.52 -21.60 7.36
C THR A 61 -9.68 -21.05 6.21
N ILE A 62 -10.29 -20.26 5.32
CA ILE A 62 -9.60 -19.62 4.21
C ILE A 62 -8.50 -18.68 4.76
N ALA A 63 -8.83 -17.83 5.73
CA ALA A 63 -7.86 -16.90 6.31
C ALA A 63 -6.63 -17.63 6.90
N ALA A 64 -6.86 -18.74 7.59
CA ALA A 64 -5.79 -19.58 8.11
C ALA A 64 -4.96 -20.24 7.00
N SER A 65 -5.59 -20.72 5.92
CA SER A 65 -4.89 -21.41 4.83
C SER A 65 -3.98 -20.48 4.03
N VAL A 66 -4.42 -19.26 3.74
CA VAL A 66 -3.61 -18.24 3.03
C VAL A 66 -2.71 -17.42 3.98
N GLY A 67 -2.82 -17.61 5.28
CA GLY A 67 -1.95 -16.98 6.28
C GLY A 67 -2.20 -15.49 6.47
N VAL A 68 -3.46 -15.04 6.35
CA VAL A 68 -3.84 -13.63 6.54
C VAL A 68 -4.91 -13.48 7.61
N SER A 69 -5.08 -12.26 8.14
CA SER A 69 -6.17 -12.00 9.07
C SER A 69 -7.54 -12.06 8.37
N ARG A 70 -8.59 -12.45 9.12
CA ARG A 70 -9.98 -12.40 8.63
C ARG A 70 -10.34 -11.04 8.03
N ALA A 71 -9.90 -9.95 8.66
CA ALA A 71 -10.11 -8.59 8.16
C ALA A 71 -9.45 -8.31 6.81
N THR A 72 -8.28 -8.90 6.55
CA THR A 72 -7.61 -8.79 5.25
C THR A 72 -8.36 -9.56 4.18
N LEU A 73 -8.83 -10.77 4.51
CA LEU A 73 -9.63 -11.57 3.60
C LEU A 73 -10.98 -10.91 3.26
N TYR A 74 -11.69 -10.36 4.24
CA TYR A 74 -12.93 -9.61 3.98
C TYR A 74 -12.72 -8.40 3.08
N ARG A 75 -11.65 -7.63 3.29
CA ARG A 75 -11.32 -6.48 2.43
C ARG A 75 -11.05 -6.92 0.99
N TYR A 76 -10.35 -8.03 0.81
CA TYR A 76 -10.11 -8.60 -0.51
C TYR A 76 -11.41 -9.07 -1.18
N LEU A 77 -12.28 -9.78 -0.46
CA LEU A 77 -13.56 -10.26 -1.00
C LEU A 77 -14.48 -9.08 -1.40
N ALA A 78 -14.50 -8.01 -0.61
CA ALA A 78 -15.26 -6.79 -0.93
C ALA A 78 -14.69 -6.00 -2.14
N GLU A 79 -13.42 -6.16 -2.48
CA GLU A 79 -12.82 -5.59 -3.72
C GLU A 79 -13.13 -6.46 -4.95
N ARG A 80 -13.56 -7.71 -4.75
CA ARG A 80 -13.82 -8.71 -5.82
C ARG A 80 -15.29 -8.70 -6.27
N ASP A 81 -16.21 -8.34 -5.37
CA ASP A 81 -17.63 -8.12 -5.65
C ASP A 81 -17.86 -6.75 -6.33
#